data_AF-A0A553C699-F1
#
_entry.id   AF-A0A553C699-F1
#
_cell.length_a   1.000
_cell.length_b   1.000
_cell.length_c   1.000
_cell.angle_alpha   90.00
_cell.angle_beta   90.00
_cell.angle_gamma   90.00
#
_symmetry.space_group_name_H-M   'P 1'
#
loop_
_entity.id
_entity.type
_entity.pdbx_description
1 polymer ?
#
loop_
_entity_poly.entity_id
_entity_poly.type
_entity_poly.pdbx_seq_one_letter_code
_entity_poly.pdbx_strand_id
1 'polypeptide(L)'
;MISEKLKNNTRILSVSVFLILIFRLLLTITIPLLDKTESRYAEIARIMQETKQWIVLQIDYGVPFWAKPPLSTWLSAGSFEVFGVNEFAARFPSFLLSVILIIIAGKIVKKDGYSFYLPGFILLTMPEFLIHTGVVSTDTSLEFCITIMMISFWKTMQSETKTYWNYVFFIALGFGFLAKGPLITVLTFPPLFLWCCLDLQRFKAVFSKFSIILGLLITAIIALPWYYFCEKQSPGFLDYFIVGEHYKRFLEPGWKGDLYGSGHSQPKGMIWLLMIAFMFPWILVVFYKLWKNKSTIFKNSWVSFLIVWAFWTPVFFTISSNILHTYLLPSAMPIMFLVVYFWEEFTQKKRLINVALFFPAVVFIAYFGLFVTGKLDYKLNSDKYLLENLKVTTENKEIPIYYWKSKNYSGQFYSNGKAQVVKTGKQLDSVQTLNKKLYFIIQTKEQKEISKKLLDKMTLTQSNFKTSIFVTK
;
A
#
# COMPACT_ATOMS: atom_id res chain seq x y z
N MET A 1 -43.22 -11.83 6.22
CA MET A 1 -42.51 -11.37 7.44
C MET A 1 -40.97 -11.43 7.35
N ILE A 2 -40.36 -11.66 6.17
CA ILE A 2 -38.90 -11.67 5.96
C ILE A 2 -38.36 -10.27 5.54
N SER A 3 -39.22 -9.35 5.10
CA SER A 3 -38.79 -8.04 4.55
C SER A 3 -38.53 -6.94 5.59
N GLU A 4 -38.92 -7.10 6.87
CA GLU A 4 -38.72 -6.05 7.88
C GLU A 4 -37.40 -6.17 8.66
N LYS A 5 -36.84 -7.38 8.83
CA LYS A 5 -35.56 -7.57 9.54
C LYS A 5 -34.32 -7.12 8.74
N LEU A 6 -34.43 -6.95 7.43
CA LEU A 6 -33.33 -6.47 6.57
C LEU A 6 -33.21 -4.94 6.51
N LYS A 7 -34.25 -4.18 6.87
CA LYS A 7 -34.23 -2.70 6.81
C LYS A 7 -33.37 -2.05 7.90
N ASN A 8 -33.17 -2.71 9.05
CA ASN A 8 -32.58 -2.04 10.22
C ASN A 8 -31.06 -1.88 10.19
N ASN A 9 -30.30 -2.67 9.42
CA ASN A 9 -28.84 -2.53 9.37
C ASN A 9 -28.36 -1.71 8.17
N THR A 10 -29.13 -1.59 7.09
CA THR A 10 -28.69 -0.92 5.85
C THR A 10 -28.31 0.54 6.09
N ARG A 11 -29.09 1.27 6.91
CA ARG A 11 -28.77 2.66 7.30
C ARG A 11 -27.51 2.76 8.14
N ILE A 12 -27.32 1.84 9.10
CA ILE A 12 -26.12 1.81 9.94
C ILE A 12 -24.88 1.52 9.08
N LEU A 13 -24.96 0.53 8.19
CA LEU A 13 -23.88 0.18 7.27
C LEU A 13 -23.53 1.36 6.35
N SER A 14 -24.54 2.00 5.74
CA SER A 14 -24.30 3.14 4.84
C SER A 14 -23.67 4.32 5.57
N VAL A 15 -24.23 4.72 6.72
CA VAL A 15 -23.69 5.83 7.53
C VAL A 15 -22.25 5.51 7.98
N SER A 16 -21.99 4.29 8.45
CA SER A 16 -20.64 3.89 8.87
C SER A 16 -19.64 3.96 7.71
N VAL A 17 -19.99 3.43 6.54
CA VAL A 17 -19.11 3.49 5.35
C VAL A 17 -18.81 4.93 4.96
N PHE A 18 -19.82 5.80 4.88
CA PHE A 18 -19.61 7.20 4.54
C PHE A 18 -18.75 7.93 5.57
N LEU A 19 -19.03 7.75 6.87
CA LEU A 19 -18.25 8.39 7.93
C LEU A 19 -16.79 7.93 7.94
N ILE A 20 -16.53 6.62 7.77
CA ILE A 20 -15.17 6.10 7.72
C ILE A 20 -14.43 6.61 6.48
N LEU A 21 -15.08 6.65 5.30
CA LEU A 21 -14.46 7.20 4.09
C LEU A 21 -14.16 8.70 4.20
N ILE A 22 -15.08 9.49 4.74
CA ILE A 22 -14.87 10.92 4.98
C ILE A 22 -13.72 11.13 5.96
N PHE A 23 -13.71 10.39 7.06
CA PHE A 23 -12.62 10.45 8.02
C PHE A 23 -11.29 10.04 7.38
N ARG A 24 -11.29 9.00 6.55
CA ARG A 24 -10.07 8.57 5.86
C ARG A 24 -9.57 9.60 4.85
N LEU A 25 -10.48 10.25 4.14
CA LEU A 25 -10.15 11.37 3.24
C LEU A 25 -9.54 12.55 4.01
N LEU A 26 -10.08 12.89 5.18
CA LEU A 26 -9.50 13.90 6.08
C LEU A 26 -8.07 13.55 6.49
N LEU A 27 -7.81 12.29 6.84
CA LEU A 27 -6.45 11.82 7.18
C LEU A 27 -5.50 11.94 5.99
N THR A 28 -5.96 11.62 4.77
CA THR A 28 -5.18 11.77 3.55
C THR A 28 -4.72 13.21 3.31
N ILE A 29 -5.53 14.20 3.71
CA ILE A 29 -5.24 15.63 3.57
C ILE A 29 -4.35 16.15 4.71
N THR A 30 -4.63 15.75 5.94
CA THR A 30 -4.08 16.42 7.14
C THR A 30 -2.82 15.77 7.70
N ILE A 31 -2.63 14.46 7.52
CA ILE A 31 -1.44 13.77 8.01
C ILE A 31 -0.27 14.05 7.03
N PRO A 32 0.91 14.48 7.49
CA PRO A 32 2.10 14.59 6.63
C PRO A 32 2.52 13.22 6.09
N LEU A 33 3.31 13.19 5.03
CA LEU A 33 3.92 11.94 4.54
C LEU A 33 4.89 11.40 5.57
N LEU A 34 4.71 10.12 5.93
CA LEU A 34 5.46 9.48 7.01
C LEU A 34 6.68 8.71 6.47
N ASP A 35 7.84 8.93 7.11
CA ASP A 35 9.05 8.17 6.81
C ASP A 35 8.99 6.74 7.37
N LYS A 36 9.68 5.76 6.78
CA LYS A 36 10.54 5.87 5.58
C LYS A 36 9.81 5.53 4.28
N THR A 37 8.72 4.76 4.33
CA THR A 37 8.17 4.11 3.13
C THR A 37 7.25 5.03 2.33
N GLU A 38 6.32 5.72 2.98
CA GLU A 38 5.31 6.53 2.30
C GLU A 38 5.95 7.74 1.62
N SER A 39 6.75 8.50 2.37
CA SER A 39 7.48 9.65 1.84
C SER A 39 8.45 9.29 0.72
N ARG A 40 9.05 8.09 0.75
CA ARG A 40 9.92 7.62 -0.33
C ARG A 40 9.17 7.47 -1.64
N TYR A 41 8.01 6.80 -1.63
CA TYR A 41 7.23 6.62 -2.86
C TYR A 41 6.63 7.93 -3.35
N ALA A 42 6.21 8.81 -2.45
CA ALA A 42 5.76 10.15 -2.80
C ALA A 42 6.89 10.98 -3.44
N GLU A 43 8.12 10.89 -2.92
CA GLU A 43 9.28 11.60 -3.49
C GLU A 43 9.67 11.06 -4.87
N ILE A 44 9.70 9.73 -5.04
CA ILE A 44 9.95 9.12 -6.36
C ILE A 44 8.92 9.61 -7.38
N ALA A 45 7.64 9.71 -6.99
CA ALA A 45 6.59 10.23 -7.84
C ALA A 45 6.73 11.75 -8.12
N ARG A 46 7.19 12.53 -7.14
CA ARG A 46 7.44 13.96 -7.28
C ARG A 46 8.59 14.21 -8.27
N ILE A 47 9.70 13.50 -8.11
CA ILE A 47 10.85 13.57 -9.03
C ILE A 47 10.41 13.17 -10.44
N MET A 48 9.64 12.09 -10.58
CA MET A 48 9.09 11.67 -11.88
C MET A 48 8.24 12.76 -12.54
N GLN A 49 7.35 13.40 -11.77
CA GLN A 49 6.53 14.51 -12.25
C GLN A 49 7.36 15.74 -12.61
N GLU A 50 8.39 16.07 -11.84
CA GLU A 50 9.25 17.23 -12.07
C GLU A 50 10.16 17.02 -13.28
N THR A 51 10.89 15.91 -13.35
CA THR A 51 11.88 15.65 -14.40
C THR A 51 11.27 15.10 -15.68
N LYS A 52 9.97 14.80 -15.68
CA LYS A 52 9.24 14.11 -16.78
C LYS A 52 9.89 12.79 -17.22
N GLN A 53 10.62 12.14 -16.32
CA GLN A 53 11.23 10.83 -16.57
C GLN A 53 10.25 9.74 -16.14
N TRP A 54 9.37 9.34 -17.06
CA TRP A 54 8.29 8.38 -16.81
C TRP A 54 8.70 6.91 -16.98
N ILE A 55 9.92 6.63 -17.45
CA ILE A 55 10.40 5.27 -17.68
C ILE A 55 11.20 4.78 -16.48
N VAL A 56 12.32 5.43 -16.18
CA VAL A 56 13.23 5.02 -15.09
C VAL A 56 12.86 5.76 -13.80
N LEU A 57 12.34 5.04 -12.82
CA LEU A 57 12.05 5.61 -11.50
C LEU A 57 13.36 6.09 -10.85
N GLN A 58 13.29 7.19 -10.10
CA GLN A 58 14.44 7.83 -9.47
C GLN A 58 14.22 7.98 -7.97
N ILE A 59 15.16 7.48 -7.16
CA ILE A 59 15.11 7.65 -5.70
C ILE A 59 15.69 8.99 -5.24
N ASP A 60 16.54 9.57 -6.08
CA ASP A 60 17.09 10.92 -6.03
C ASP A 60 17.39 11.34 -7.48
N TYR A 61 17.64 12.63 -7.74
CA TYR A 61 17.88 13.11 -9.10
C TYR A 61 19.07 12.38 -9.75
N GLY A 62 18.82 11.76 -10.90
CA GLY A 62 19.80 10.97 -11.64
C GLY A 62 20.13 9.60 -11.03
N VAL A 63 19.54 9.23 -9.89
CA VAL A 63 19.81 7.96 -9.21
C VAL A 63 18.63 6.99 -9.38
N PRO A 64 18.79 5.88 -10.11
CA PRO A 64 17.70 4.99 -10.41
C PRO A 64 17.16 4.23 -9.18
N PHE A 65 15.86 3.94 -9.22
CA PHE A 65 15.14 3.11 -8.26
C PHE A 65 14.62 1.85 -8.94
N TRP A 66 15.36 0.75 -8.79
CA TRP A 66 15.06 -0.51 -9.46
C TRP A 66 14.15 -1.45 -8.66
N ALA A 67 13.73 -1.07 -7.45
CA ALA A 67 13.05 -2.01 -6.56
C ALA A 67 11.61 -2.33 -6.97
N LYS A 68 10.93 -1.46 -7.73
CA LYS A 68 9.50 -1.60 -8.03
C LYS A 68 9.17 -1.14 -9.46
N PRO A 69 8.15 -1.73 -10.10
CA PRO A 69 7.63 -1.24 -11.37
C PRO A 69 6.78 0.04 -11.20
N PRO A 70 6.30 0.64 -12.30
CA PRO A 70 6.00 2.06 -12.30
C PRO A 70 4.57 2.42 -11.92
N LEU A 71 3.60 1.49 -11.95
CA LEU A 71 2.17 1.83 -11.96
C LEU A 71 1.77 2.71 -10.78
N SER A 72 2.22 2.38 -9.57
CA SER A 72 1.83 3.15 -8.38
C SER A 72 2.49 4.54 -8.35
N THR A 73 3.70 4.64 -8.90
CA THR A 73 4.40 5.91 -9.10
C THR A 73 3.72 6.74 -10.18
N TRP A 74 3.35 6.13 -11.32
CA TRP A 74 2.60 6.80 -12.40
C TRP A 74 1.28 7.37 -11.91
N LEU A 75 0.54 6.59 -11.12
CA LEU A 75 -0.72 7.04 -10.53
C LEU A 75 -0.51 8.26 -9.62
N SER A 76 0.51 8.24 -8.76
CA SER A 76 0.82 9.34 -7.84
C SER A 76 1.36 10.57 -8.59
N ALA A 77 2.26 10.38 -9.54
CA ALA A 77 2.82 11.44 -10.38
C ALA A 77 1.73 12.08 -11.27
N GLY A 78 0.85 11.28 -11.86
CA GLY A 78 -0.31 11.78 -12.61
C GLY A 78 -1.29 12.56 -11.74
N SER A 79 -1.48 12.13 -10.48
CA SER A 79 -2.27 12.88 -9.50
C SER A 79 -1.62 14.22 -9.14
N PHE A 80 -0.28 14.29 -9.07
CA PHE A 80 0.44 15.56 -8.91
C PHE A 80 0.26 16.52 -10.09
N GLU A 81 0.14 16.02 -11.32
CA GLU A 81 -0.17 16.89 -12.48
C GLU A 81 -1.56 17.55 -12.37
N VAL A 82 -2.53 16.87 -11.74
CA VAL A 82 -3.92 17.37 -11.63
C VAL A 82 -4.13 18.23 -10.39
N PHE A 83 -3.61 17.82 -9.24
CA PHE A 83 -3.91 18.43 -7.94
C PHE A 83 -2.72 19.19 -7.34
N GLY A 84 -1.59 19.25 -8.04
CA GLY A 84 -0.33 19.77 -7.53
C GLY A 84 0.38 18.82 -6.56
N VAL A 85 1.63 19.13 -6.23
CA VAL A 85 2.45 18.34 -5.30
C VAL A 85 1.99 18.62 -3.85
N ASN A 86 1.26 17.67 -3.27
CA ASN A 86 0.84 17.69 -1.87
C ASN A 86 0.48 16.26 -1.40
N GLU A 87 0.20 16.11 -0.10
CA GLU A 87 -0.08 14.81 0.51
C GLU A 87 -1.36 14.15 0.01
N PHE A 88 -2.40 14.96 -0.21
CA PHE A 88 -3.66 14.48 -0.77
C PHE A 88 -3.42 13.87 -2.15
N ALA A 89 -2.74 14.60 -3.04
CA ALA A 89 -2.44 14.16 -4.39
C ALA A 89 -1.60 12.87 -4.39
N ALA A 90 -0.64 12.72 -3.47
CA ALA A 90 0.19 11.52 -3.37
C ALA A 90 -0.63 10.27 -3.03
N ARG A 91 -1.66 10.41 -2.17
CA ARG A 91 -2.46 9.29 -1.63
C ARG A 91 -3.78 9.08 -2.36
N PHE A 92 -4.25 10.07 -3.10
CA PHE A 92 -5.53 10.06 -3.79
C PHE A 92 -5.72 8.83 -4.68
N PRO A 93 -4.72 8.35 -5.44
CA PRO A 93 -4.90 7.15 -6.24
C PRO A 93 -5.21 5.90 -5.41
N SER A 94 -4.48 5.67 -4.31
CA SER A 94 -4.76 4.53 -3.42
C SER A 94 -6.16 4.62 -2.80
N PHE A 95 -6.58 5.82 -2.39
CA PHE A 95 -7.94 6.06 -1.90
C PHE A 95 -8.98 5.72 -2.97
N LEU A 96 -8.80 6.22 -4.19
CA LEU A 96 -9.70 6.01 -5.32
C LEU A 96 -9.81 4.52 -5.70
N LEU A 97 -8.69 3.81 -5.82
CA LEU A 97 -8.69 2.37 -6.13
C LEU A 97 -9.47 1.58 -5.07
N SER A 98 -9.27 1.88 -3.79
CA SER A 98 -9.99 1.23 -2.69
C SER A 98 -11.51 1.49 -2.75
N VAL A 99 -11.92 2.74 -3.03
CA VAL A 99 -13.33 3.11 -3.22
C VAL A 99 -13.93 2.38 -4.42
N ILE A 100 -13.21 2.26 -5.53
CA ILE A 100 -13.67 1.51 -6.71
C ILE A 100 -13.88 0.04 -6.35
N LEU A 101 -12.98 -0.59 -5.60
CA LEU A 101 -13.16 -1.97 -5.14
C LEU A 101 -14.41 -2.14 -4.28
N ILE A 102 -14.66 -1.21 -3.35
CA ILE A 102 -15.87 -1.20 -2.52
C ILE A 102 -17.13 -1.11 -3.40
N ILE A 103 -17.13 -0.24 -4.41
CA ILE A 103 -18.28 -0.07 -5.32
C ILE A 103 -18.49 -1.34 -6.16
N ILE A 104 -17.43 -1.92 -6.70
CA ILE A 104 -17.51 -3.18 -7.48
C ILE A 104 -18.08 -4.29 -6.61
N ALA A 105 -17.55 -4.46 -5.39
CA ALA A 105 -18.03 -5.46 -4.44
C ALA A 105 -19.49 -5.24 -4.07
N GLY A 106 -19.88 -4.00 -3.78
CA GLY A 106 -21.25 -3.61 -3.48
C GLY A 106 -22.21 -3.95 -4.63
N LYS A 107 -21.81 -3.68 -5.88
CA LYS A 107 -22.60 -4.05 -7.08
C LYS A 107 -22.75 -5.57 -7.24
N ILE A 108 -21.71 -6.34 -6.90
CA ILE A 108 -21.75 -7.81 -6.98
C ILE A 108 -22.75 -8.35 -5.97
N VAL A 109 -22.61 -8.01 -4.68
CA VAL A 109 -23.43 -8.62 -3.62
C VAL A 109 -24.87 -8.10 -3.62
N LYS A 110 -25.13 -6.89 -4.14
CA LYS A 110 -26.48 -6.36 -4.28
C LYS A 110 -27.34 -7.22 -5.20
N LYS A 111 -26.74 -7.87 -6.21
CA LYS A 111 -27.46 -8.79 -7.09
C LYS A 111 -27.99 -10.02 -6.34
N ASP A 112 -27.34 -10.39 -5.26
CA ASP A 112 -27.70 -11.52 -4.41
C ASP A 112 -28.60 -11.10 -3.23
N GLY A 113 -29.16 -9.88 -3.27
CA GLY A 113 -30.11 -9.36 -2.27
C GLY A 113 -29.48 -8.73 -1.02
N TYR A 114 -28.15 -8.68 -0.92
CA TYR A 114 -27.46 -8.04 0.20
C TYR A 114 -27.44 -6.50 0.08
N SER A 115 -27.19 -5.82 1.20
CA SER A 115 -26.94 -4.37 1.18
C SER A 115 -25.69 -4.05 0.35
N PHE A 116 -25.80 -3.06 -0.54
CA PHE A 116 -24.69 -2.52 -1.31
C PHE A 116 -23.51 -2.09 -0.42
N TYR A 117 -23.79 -1.60 0.79
CA TYR A 117 -22.78 -1.06 1.71
C TYR A 117 -22.10 -2.14 2.58
N LEU A 118 -22.61 -3.38 2.58
CA LEU A 118 -22.06 -4.44 3.43
C LEU A 118 -20.58 -4.74 3.13
N PRO A 119 -20.15 -4.90 1.85
CA PRO A 119 -18.74 -5.08 1.52
C PRO A 119 -17.85 -3.94 1.99
N GLY A 120 -18.30 -2.70 1.74
CA GLY A 120 -17.58 -1.50 2.19
C GLY A 120 -17.42 -1.45 3.70
N PHE A 121 -18.46 -1.81 4.44
CA PHE A 121 -18.41 -1.87 5.89
C PHE A 121 -17.38 -2.90 6.37
N ILE A 122 -17.41 -4.11 5.80
CA ILE A 122 -16.48 -5.19 6.17
C ILE A 122 -15.04 -4.78 5.87
N LEU A 123 -14.76 -4.29 4.66
CA LEU A 123 -13.42 -3.88 4.24
C LEU A 123 -12.89 -2.70 5.08
N LEU A 124 -13.67 -1.64 5.24
CA LEU A 124 -13.25 -0.44 5.99
C LEU A 124 -13.14 -0.65 7.50
N THR A 125 -13.59 -1.80 8.01
CA THR A 125 -13.41 -2.20 9.41
C THR A 125 -12.31 -3.25 9.59
N MET A 126 -11.66 -3.71 8.51
CA MET A 126 -10.39 -4.43 8.58
C MET A 126 -9.25 -3.42 8.72
N PRO A 127 -8.36 -3.56 9.72
CA PRO A 127 -7.22 -2.66 9.88
C PRO A 127 -6.38 -2.50 8.62
N GLU A 128 -6.01 -3.59 7.93
CA GLU A 128 -5.15 -3.53 6.74
C GLU A 128 -5.77 -2.68 5.62
N PHE A 129 -7.01 -2.97 5.27
CA PHE A 129 -7.70 -2.31 4.16
C PHE A 129 -7.97 -0.84 4.48
N LEU A 130 -8.37 -0.52 5.74
CA LEU A 130 -8.57 0.87 6.16
C LEU A 130 -7.27 1.67 6.08
N ILE A 131 -6.15 1.12 6.58
CA ILE A 131 -4.84 1.78 6.50
C ILE A 131 -4.47 2.01 5.04
N HIS A 132 -4.61 1.01 4.17
CA HIS A 132 -4.24 1.13 2.76
C HIS A 132 -5.20 1.96 1.90
N THR A 133 -6.38 2.29 2.41
CA THR A 133 -7.30 3.27 1.80
C THR A 133 -6.69 4.67 1.91
N GLY A 134 -5.79 5.06 1.02
CA GLY A 134 -5.15 6.39 1.04
C GLY A 134 -3.80 6.43 1.77
N VAL A 135 -2.98 5.38 1.64
CA VAL A 135 -1.52 5.41 1.87
C VAL A 135 -0.80 5.31 0.53
N VAL A 136 0.33 6.00 0.36
CA VAL A 136 1.19 5.85 -0.82
C VAL A 136 1.91 4.50 -0.76
N SER A 137 1.39 3.50 -1.48
CA SER A 137 1.94 2.14 -1.50
C SER A 137 1.73 1.45 -2.84
N THR A 138 2.64 0.52 -3.17
CA THR A 138 2.49 -0.40 -4.31
C THR A 138 1.48 -1.52 -4.06
N ASP A 139 1.17 -1.79 -2.79
CA ASP A 139 0.27 -2.87 -2.38
C ASP A 139 -1.16 -2.64 -2.86
N THR A 140 -1.67 -1.41 -2.78
CA THR A 140 -3.05 -1.07 -3.16
C THR A 140 -3.29 -1.26 -4.67
N SER A 141 -2.32 -0.85 -5.51
CA SER A 141 -2.40 -1.08 -6.96
C SER A 141 -2.37 -2.57 -7.30
N LEU A 142 -1.55 -3.37 -6.59
CA LEU A 142 -1.52 -4.82 -6.77
C LEU A 142 -2.82 -5.48 -6.32
N GLU A 143 -3.35 -5.10 -5.14
CA GLU A 143 -4.64 -5.59 -4.63
C GLU A 143 -5.75 -5.33 -5.65
N PHE A 144 -5.80 -4.12 -6.21
CA PHE A 144 -6.75 -3.77 -7.25
C PHE A 144 -6.65 -4.72 -8.45
N CYS A 145 -5.44 -4.90 -8.99
CA CYS A 145 -5.21 -5.79 -10.13
C CYS A 145 -5.58 -7.24 -9.81
N ILE A 146 -5.16 -7.77 -8.66
CA ILE A 146 -5.51 -9.13 -8.20
C ILE A 146 -7.03 -9.28 -8.11
N THR A 147 -7.71 -8.31 -7.51
CA THR A 147 -9.16 -8.38 -7.29
C THR A 147 -9.93 -8.36 -8.60
N ILE A 148 -9.58 -7.45 -9.51
CA ILE A 148 -10.18 -7.41 -10.85
C ILE A 148 -9.90 -8.71 -11.59
N MET A 149 -8.68 -9.23 -11.51
CA MET A 149 -8.30 -10.48 -12.17
C MET A 149 -9.08 -11.68 -11.62
N MET A 150 -9.18 -11.85 -10.30
CA MET A 150 -9.88 -12.97 -9.66
C MET A 150 -11.40 -12.91 -9.89
N ILE A 151 -12.01 -11.72 -9.84
CA ILE A 151 -13.43 -11.52 -10.19
C ILE A 151 -13.67 -11.83 -11.66
N SER A 152 -12.80 -11.35 -12.55
CA SER A 152 -12.89 -11.60 -14.00
C SER A 152 -12.77 -13.08 -14.31
N PHE A 153 -11.87 -13.79 -13.62
CA PHE A 153 -11.72 -15.23 -13.74
C PHE A 153 -13.02 -15.93 -13.36
N TRP A 154 -13.56 -15.63 -12.17
CA TRP A 154 -14.81 -16.21 -11.70
C TRP A 154 -15.97 -15.96 -12.67
N LYS A 155 -16.14 -14.72 -13.14
CA LYS A 155 -17.19 -14.36 -14.10
C LYS A 155 -17.04 -15.09 -15.43
N THR A 156 -15.82 -15.25 -15.92
CA THR A 156 -15.54 -16.02 -17.15
C THR A 156 -15.89 -17.49 -16.96
N MET A 157 -15.50 -18.10 -15.84
CA MET A 157 -15.78 -19.50 -15.55
C MET A 157 -17.28 -19.80 -15.38
N GLN A 158 -18.05 -18.84 -14.86
CA GLN A 158 -19.51 -18.97 -14.70
C GLN A 158 -20.29 -18.67 -15.99
N SER A 159 -19.66 -18.09 -17.01
CA SER A 159 -20.33 -17.79 -18.28
C SER A 159 -20.31 -19.01 -19.20
N GLU A 160 -21.38 -19.26 -19.95
CA GLU A 160 -21.43 -20.33 -20.96
C GLU A 160 -20.55 -20.00 -22.18
N THR A 161 -20.46 -18.71 -22.51
CA THR A 161 -19.69 -18.20 -23.64
C THR A 161 -18.55 -17.29 -23.19
N LYS A 162 -17.64 -16.98 -24.12
CA LYS A 162 -16.57 -16.00 -23.89
C LYS A 162 -17.18 -14.61 -23.72
N THR A 163 -17.03 -14.02 -22.54
CA THR A 163 -17.47 -12.65 -22.24
C THR A 163 -16.29 -11.70 -22.12
N TYR A 164 -16.50 -10.39 -22.13
CA TYR A 164 -15.41 -9.40 -22.01
C TYR A 164 -14.53 -9.61 -20.76
N TRP A 165 -15.05 -10.27 -19.71
CA TRP A 165 -14.30 -10.62 -18.51
C TRP A 165 -13.04 -11.43 -18.80
N ASN A 166 -13.04 -12.26 -19.85
CA ASN A 166 -11.84 -13.00 -20.22
C ASN A 166 -10.69 -12.06 -20.61
N TYR A 167 -10.98 -10.92 -21.25
CA TYR A 167 -9.98 -9.91 -21.60
C TYR A 167 -9.60 -9.03 -20.42
N VAL A 168 -10.58 -8.66 -19.58
CA VAL A 168 -10.32 -7.89 -18.34
C VAL A 168 -9.35 -8.64 -17.41
N PHE A 169 -9.43 -9.97 -17.35
CA PHE A 169 -8.45 -10.81 -16.66
C PHE A 169 -7.02 -10.53 -17.11
N PHE A 170 -6.77 -10.51 -18.42
CA PHE A 170 -5.43 -10.28 -18.99
C PHE A 170 -4.98 -8.82 -18.91
N ILE A 171 -5.93 -7.87 -19.00
CA ILE A 171 -5.64 -6.45 -18.75
C ILE A 171 -5.16 -6.26 -17.30
N ALA A 172 -5.87 -6.85 -16.34
CA ALA A 172 -5.50 -6.80 -14.93
C ALA A 172 -4.16 -7.51 -14.66
N LEU A 173 -3.87 -8.60 -15.37
CA LEU A 173 -2.56 -9.26 -15.30
C LEU A 173 -1.43 -8.34 -15.80
N GLY A 174 -1.63 -7.66 -16.93
CA GLY A 174 -0.67 -6.69 -17.49
C GLY A 174 -0.38 -5.54 -16.53
N PHE A 175 -1.43 -4.90 -16.00
CA PHE A 175 -1.26 -3.87 -14.97
C PHE A 175 -0.67 -4.41 -13.67
N GLY A 176 -0.98 -5.64 -13.28
CA GLY A 176 -0.41 -6.29 -12.11
C GLY A 176 1.11 -6.46 -12.20
N PHE A 177 1.62 -6.79 -13.40
CA PHE A 177 3.06 -6.79 -13.66
C PHE A 177 3.68 -5.39 -13.50
N LEU A 178 2.97 -4.33 -13.89
CA LEU A 178 3.40 -2.94 -13.67
C LEU A 178 3.14 -2.44 -12.24
N ALA A 179 2.37 -3.14 -11.42
CA ALA A 179 2.14 -2.80 -10.01
C ALA A 179 3.27 -3.30 -9.12
N LYS A 180 3.59 -4.59 -9.23
CA LYS A 180 4.55 -5.26 -8.33
C LYS A 180 5.26 -6.46 -8.95
N GLY A 181 5.38 -6.48 -10.27
CA GLY A 181 6.18 -7.47 -10.99
C GLY A 181 5.59 -8.87 -10.98
N PRO A 182 6.43 -9.92 -11.02
CA PRO A 182 5.99 -11.32 -11.03
C PRO A 182 5.10 -11.73 -9.85
N LEU A 183 5.05 -10.94 -8.78
CA LEU A 183 4.21 -11.26 -7.63
C LEU A 183 2.72 -11.38 -8.00
N ILE A 184 2.24 -10.71 -9.06
CA ILE A 184 0.88 -10.89 -9.57
C ILE A 184 0.62 -12.37 -9.89
N THR A 185 1.47 -13.03 -10.67
CA THR A 185 1.26 -14.43 -11.07
C THR A 185 1.41 -15.37 -9.89
N VAL A 186 2.39 -15.12 -9.02
CA VAL A 186 2.64 -15.91 -7.81
C VAL A 186 1.43 -15.90 -6.87
N LEU A 187 0.74 -14.77 -6.73
CA LEU A 187 -0.41 -14.67 -5.81
C LEU A 187 -1.74 -15.10 -6.43
N THR A 188 -1.83 -15.22 -7.76
CA THR A 188 -3.10 -15.55 -8.43
C THR A 188 -3.12 -16.88 -9.16
N PHE A 189 -2.07 -17.26 -9.89
CA PHE A 189 -2.13 -18.49 -10.69
C PHE A 189 -2.18 -19.76 -9.85
N PRO A 190 -1.39 -19.91 -8.76
CA PRO A 190 -1.51 -21.07 -7.90
C PRO A 190 -2.91 -21.27 -7.28
N PRO A 191 -3.59 -20.27 -6.68
CA PRO A 191 -4.95 -20.51 -6.17
C PRO A 191 -5.95 -20.79 -7.29
N LEU A 192 -5.83 -20.17 -8.45
CA LEU A 192 -6.67 -20.49 -9.62
C LEU A 192 -6.46 -21.93 -10.08
N PHE A 193 -5.21 -22.38 -10.17
CA PHE A 193 -4.84 -23.74 -10.52
C PHE A 193 -5.38 -24.74 -9.49
N LEU A 194 -5.16 -24.51 -8.20
CA LEU A 194 -5.67 -25.35 -7.12
C LEU A 194 -7.20 -25.48 -7.19
N TRP A 195 -7.93 -24.38 -7.42
CA TRP A 195 -9.38 -24.43 -7.57
C TRP A 195 -9.84 -25.22 -8.81
N CYS A 196 -9.14 -25.07 -9.94
CA CYS A 196 -9.42 -25.84 -11.15
C CYS A 196 -9.12 -27.33 -10.97
N CYS A 197 -8.11 -27.69 -10.18
CA CYS A 197 -7.78 -29.09 -9.90
C CYS A 197 -8.83 -29.81 -9.02
N LEU A 198 -9.71 -29.07 -8.32
CA LEU A 198 -10.82 -29.67 -7.58
C LEU A 198 -11.87 -30.32 -8.49
N ASP A 199 -11.89 -29.98 -9.79
CA ASP A 199 -12.84 -30.49 -10.76
C ASP A 199 -12.24 -30.41 -12.18
N LEU A 200 -11.95 -31.57 -12.76
CA LEU A 200 -11.29 -31.68 -14.06
C LEU A 200 -12.05 -30.95 -15.19
N GLN A 201 -13.38 -30.80 -15.07
CA GLN A 201 -14.16 -30.04 -16.05
C GLN A 201 -13.83 -28.55 -16.00
N ARG A 202 -13.59 -27.99 -14.80
CA ARG A 202 -13.15 -26.59 -14.65
C ARG A 202 -11.78 -26.38 -15.29
N PHE A 203 -10.85 -27.29 -15.06
CA PHE A 203 -9.52 -27.22 -15.66
C PHE A 203 -9.59 -27.19 -17.19
N LYS A 204 -10.36 -28.11 -17.80
CA LYS A 204 -10.59 -28.15 -19.26
C LYS A 204 -11.29 -26.88 -19.76
N ALA A 205 -12.26 -26.37 -19.00
CA ALA A 205 -13.02 -25.18 -19.36
C ALA A 205 -12.16 -23.91 -19.43
N VAL A 206 -11.01 -23.83 -18.74
CA VAL A 206 -10.09 -22.69 -18.89
C VAL A 206 -9.66 -22.50 -20.35
N PHE A 207 -9.29 -23.59 -21.04
CA PHE A 207 -8.77 -23.53 -22.41
C PHE A 207 -9.85 -23.19 -23.45
N SER A 208 -11.12 -23.49 -23.18
CA SER A 208 -12.22 -23.14 -24.06
C SER A 208 -12.79 -21.76 -23.77
N LYS A 209 -12.86 -21.35 -22.49
CA LYS A 209 -13.48 -20.08 -22.06
C LYS A 209 -12.55 -18.88 -22.11
N PHE A 210 -11.23 -19.07 -22.05
CA PHE A 210 -10.27 -17.98 -22.17
C PHE A 210 -9.67 -17.92 -23.57
N SER A 211 -9.59 -16.72 -24.12
CA SER A 211 -8.81 -16.46 -25.33
C SER A 211 -7.34 -16.30 -24.99
N ILE A 212 -6.66 -17.40 -24.63
CA ILE A 212 -5.33 -17.38 -24.02
C ILE A 212 -4.30 -16.64 -24.88
N ILE A 213 -4.20 -16.95 -26.17
CA ILE A 213 -3.19 -16.33 -27.06
C ILE A 213 -3.40 -14.81 -27.14
N LEU A 214 -4.62 -14.38 -27.47
CA LEU A 214 -4.97 -12.96 -27.56
C LEU A 214 -4.84 -12.26 -26.20
N GLY A 215 -5.18 -12.95 -25.12
CA GLY A 215 -5.02 -12.46 -23.76
C GLY A 215 -3.56 -12.22 -23.35
N LEU A 216 -2.68 -13.16 -23.69
CA LEU A 216 -1.24 -13.00 -23.47
C LEU A 216 -0.68 -11.86 -24.31
N LEU A 217 -1.16 -11.68 -25.55
CA LEU A 217 -0.81 -10.51 -26.37
C LEU A 217 -1.22 -9.20 -25.69
N ILE A 218 -2.44 -9.12 -25.13
CA ILE A 218 -2.91 -7.94 -24.38
C ILE A 218 -2.02 -7.67 -23.16
N THR A 219 -1.70 -8.71 -22.39
CA THR A 219 -0.79 -8.63 -21.23
C THR A 219 0.58 -8.09 -21.66
N ALA A 220 1.11 -8.64 -22.76
CA ALA A 220 2.42 -8.28 -23.30
C ALA A 220 2.46 -6.82 -23.75
N ILE A 221 1.44 -6.36 -24.48
CA ILE A 221 1.33 -4.97 -24.95
C ILE A 221 1.28 -3.99 -23.76
N ILE A 222 0.62 -4.35 -22.67
CA ILE A 222 0.54 -3.49 -21.49
C ILE A 222 1.87 -3.47 -20.73
N ALA A 223 2.44 -4.64 -20.43
CA ALA A 223 3.56 -4.74 -19.50
C ALA A 223 4.93 -4.60 -20.17
N LEU A 224 5.19 -5.34 -21.25
CA LEU A 224 6.54 -5.51 -21.81
C LEU A 224 7.19 -4.21 -22.29
N PRO A 225 6.48 -3.23 -22.90
CA PRO A 225 7.12 -2.00 -23.35
C PRO A 225 7.87 -1.28 -22.23
N TRP A 226 7.29 -1.17 -21.04
CA TRP A 226 7.96 -0.50 -19.92
C TRP A 226 9.19 -1.27 -19.44
N TYR A 227 9.10 -2.59 -19.28
CA TYR A 227 10.24 -3.42 -18.89
C TYR A 227 11.40 -3.29 -19.88
N TYR A 228 11.10 -3.32 -21.18
CA TYR A 228 12.08 -3.15 -22.24
C TYR A 228 12.76 -1.77 -22.19
N PHE A 229 11.97 -0.69 -22.11
CA PHE A 229 12.53 0.67 -22.09
C PHE A 229 13.28 0.98 -20.79
N CYS A 230 12.84 0.43 -19.65
CA CYS A 230 13.53 0.58 -18.37
C CYS A 230 14.91 -0.08 -18.43
N GLU A 231 15.01 -1.33 -18.92
CA GLU A 231 16.29 -2.00 -19.09
C GLU A 231 17.19 -1.26 -20.09
N LYS A 232 16.63 -0.79 -21.21
CA LYS A 232 17.39 -0.07 -22.23
C LYS A 232 17.99 1.24 -21.72
N GLN A 233 17.25 1.98 -20.88
CA GLN A 233 17.71 3.26 -20.31
C GLN A 233 18.53 3.09 -19.02
N SER A 234 18.38 1.96 -18.34
CA SER A 234 19.07 1.66 -17.08
C SER A 234 19.47 0.17 -17.04
N PRO A 235 20.53 -0.21 -17.79
CA PRO A 235 20.94 -1.61 -17.90
C PRO A 235 21.28 -2.24 -16.55
N GLY A 236 20.89 -3.50 -16.37
CA GLY A 236 21.01 -4.22 -15.09
C GLY A 236 19.76 -4.15 -14.22
N PHE A 237 18.76 -3.35 -14.60
CA PHE A 237 17.46 -3.29 -13.93
C PHE A 237 16.79 -4.66 -13.82
N LEU A 238 16.71 -5.43 -14.90
CA LEU A 238 16.01 -6.72 -14.92
C LEU A 238 16.71 -7.75 -14.03
N ASP A 239 18.04 -7.81 -14.05
CA ASP A 239 18.80 -8.70 -13.15
C ASP A 239 18.53 -8.35 -11.69
N TYR A 240 18.65 -7.07 -11.34
CA TYR A 240 18.38 -6.60 -9.99
C TYR A 240 16.94 -6.87 -9.56
N PHE A 241 15.97 -6.48 -10.40
CA PHE A 241 14.54 -6.52 -10.07
C PHE A 241 13.98 -7.94 -10.03
N ILE A 242 14.33 -8.80 -10.99
CA ILE A 242 13.81 -10.17 -11.04
C ILE A 242 14.61 -11.09 -10.12
N VAL A 243 15.94 -11.09 -10.22
CA VAL A 243 16.78 -12.03 -9.46
C VAL A 243 16.99 -11.53 -8.03
N GLY A 244 17.38 -10.28 -7.86
CA GLY A 244 17.61 -9.70 -6.53
C GLY A 244 16.33 -9.58 -5.71
N GLU A 245 15.41 -8.74 -6.18
CA GLU A 245 14.22 -8.33 -5.42
C GLU A 245 13.13 -9.39 -5.27
N HIS A 246 13.04 -10.40 -6.16
CA HIS A 246 12.03 -11.46 -6.05
C HIS A 246 12.63 -12.80 -5.61
N TYR A 247 13.71 -13.26 -6.25
CA TYR A 247 14.26 -14.57 -5.93
C TYR A 247 15.11 -14.54 -4.66
N LYS A 248 16.21 -13.76 -4.66
CA LYS A 248 17.14 -13.69 -3.51
C LYS A 248 16.44 -13.16 -2.27
N ARG A 249 15.66 -12.07 -2.40
CA ARG A 249 14.92 -11.48 -1.27
C ARG A 249 13.91 -12.44 -0.62
N PHE A 250 13.31 -13.36 -1.39
CA PHE A 250 12.35 -14.32 -0.85
C PHE A 250 13.02 -15.50 -0.15
N LEU A 251 14.11 -16.02 -0.73
CA LEU A 251 14.80 -17.24 -0.27
C LEU A 251 15.92 -16.98 0.74
N GLU A 252 16.57 -15.82 0.69
CA GLU A 252 17.73 -15.47 1.53
C GLU A 252 17.31 -14.51 2.65
N PRO A 253 17.22 -14.99 3.91
CA PRO A 253 16.94 -14.12 5.06
C PRO A 253 18.02 -13.04 5.20
N GLY A 254 17.63 -11.77 5.28
CA GLY A 254 18.58 -10.67 5.43
C GLY A 254 19.50 -10.42 4.24
N TRP A 255 19.07 -10.74 3.01
CA TRP A 255 19.79 -10.49 1.76
C TRP A 255 20.50 -9.11 1.75
N LYS A 256 21.83 -9.13 1.59
CA LYS A 256 22.70 -7.94 1.68
C LYS A 256 22.71 -7.08 0.41
N GLY A 257 22.08 -7.54 -0.67
CA GLY A 257 21.98 -6.79 -1.92
C GLY A 257 20.81 -5.82 -2.01
N ASP A 258 20.01 -5.66 -0.94
CA ASP A 258 18.94 -4.67 -0.89
C ASP A 258 19.57 -3.26 -0.91
N LEU A 259 19.41 -2.55 -2.02
CA LEU A 259 19.95 -1.22 -2.23
C LEU A 259 19.12 -0.15 -1.52
N TYR A 260 17.89 -0.49 -1.11
CA TYR A 260 16.85 0.47 -0.76
C TYR A 260 16.17 0.19 0.59
N GLY A 261 16.65 -0.77 1.37
CA GLY A 261 16.09 -1.13 2.66
C GLY A 261 16.89 -2.18 3.43
N SER A 262 16.42 -2.49 4.64
CA SER A 262 16.89 -3.61 5.46
C SER A 262 15.77 -4.64 5.57
N GLY A 263 16.07 -5.92 5.30
CA GLY A 263 15.12 -7.01 5.46
C GLY A 263 14.56 -7.05 6.88
N HIS A 264 13.23 -7.07 7.01
CA HIS A 264 12.57 -7.26 8.30
C HIS A 264 12.42 -8.76 8.50
N SER A 265 13.39 -9.37 9.21
CA SER A 265 13.32 -10.79 9.53
C SER A 265 12.27 -11.02 10.61
N GLN A 266 11.21 -11.74 10.26
CA GLN A 266 10.17 -12.19 11.17
C GLN A 266 10.25 -13.71 11.32
N PRO A 267 9.78 -14.27 12.44
CA PRO A 267 9.63 -15.72 12.59
C PRO A 267 8.76 -16.31 11.47
N LYS A 268 9.13 -17.49 10.95
CA LYS A 268 8.34 -18.21 9.95
C LYS A 268 6.92 -18.44 10.48
N GLY A 269 5.92 -18.24 9.62
CA GLY A 269 4.51 -18.33 10.00
C GLY A 269 3.92 -17.11 10.71
N MET A 270 4.71 -16.08 11.06
CA MET A 270 4.20 -14.82 11.65
C MET A 270 3.10 -14.17 10.79
N ILE A 271 3.08 -14.42 9.48
CA ILE A 271 2.05 -13.95 8.56
C ILE A 271 0.62 -14.36 8.98
N TRP A 272 0.43 -15.51 9.65
CA TRP A 272 -0.88 -15.93 10.14
C TRP A 272 -1.35 -15.09 11.34
N LEU A 273 -0.43 -14.72 12.23
CA LEU A 273 -0.72 -13.81 13.35
C LEU A 273 -1.02 -12.40 12.82
N LEU A 274 -0.26 -11.94 11.82
CA LEU A 274 -0.54 -10.69 11.12
C LEU A 274 -1.92 -10.73 10.46
N MET A 275 -2.32 -11.84 9.84
CA MET A 275 -3.66 -11.98 9.26
C MET A 275 -4.75 -11.86 10.31
N ILE A 276 -4.58 -12.49 11.48
CA ILE A 276 -5.53 -12.36 12.58
C ILE A 276 -5.63 -10.91 13.04
N ALA A 277 -4.50 -10.22 13.24
CA ALA A 277 -4.47 -8.85 13.73
C ALA A 277 -5.07 -7.86 12.72
N PHE A 278 -4.67 -7.97 11.45
CA PHE A 278 -4.95 -6.96 10.42
C PHE A 278 -6.23 -7.22 9.61
N MET A 279 -6.83 -8.41 9.74
CA MET A 279 -8.16 -8.75 9.19
C MET A 279 -9.21 -8.97 10.30
N PHE A 280 -8.89 -8.60 11.55
CA PHE A 280 -9.83 -8.60 12.67
C PHE A 280 -11.00 -7.64 12.39
N PRO A 281 -12.23 -7.96 12.85
CA PRO A 281 -12.67 -9.21 13.47
C PRO A 281 -13.06 -10.30 12.47
N TRP A 282 -13.13 -9.95 11.20
CA TRP A 282 -13.77 -10.73 10.15
C TRP A 282 -13.10 -12.08 9.89
N ILE A 283 -11.78 -12.14 9.99
CA ILE A 283 -11.06 -13.41 9.80
C ILE A 283 -11.39 -14.45 10.87
N LEU A 284 -11.63 -14.03 12.12
CA LEU A 284 -12.06 -14.94 13.18
C LEU A 284 -13.45 -15.53 12.90
N VAL A 285 -14.33 -14.70 12.34
CA VAL A 285 -15.66 -15.12 11.91
C VAL A 285 -15.56 -16.13 10.77
N VAL A 286 -14.70 -15.88 9.78
CA VAL A 286 -14.45 -16.81 8.67
C VAL A 286 -13.91 -18.13 9.19
N PHE A 287 -12.89 -18.13 10.07
CA PHE A 287 -12.37 -19.37 10.65
C PHE A 287 -13.43 -20.16 11.41
N TYR A 288 -14.22 -19.50 12.25
CA TYR A 288 -15.30 -20.16 13.00
C TYR A 288 -16.34 -20.78 12.07
N LYS A 289 -16.77 -20.07 11.03
CA LYS A 289 -17.78 -20.56 10.07
C LYS A 289 -17.27 -21.69 9.21
N LEU A 290 -16.03 -21.60 8.71
CA LEU A 290 -15.40 -22.70 7.96
C LEU A 290 -15.20 -23.95 8.83
N TRP A 291 -14.88 -23.78 10.12
CA TRP A 291 -14.75 -24.90 11.06
C TRP A 291 -16.09 -25.59 11.33
N LYS A 292 -17.20 -24.85 11.45
CA LYS A 292 -18.53 -25.42 11.64
C LYS A 292 -19.10 -26.06 10.37
N ASN A 293 -18.84 -25.45 9.21
CA ASN A 293 -19.44 -25.83 7.93
C ASN A 293 -18.40 -26.45 6.97
N LYS A 294 -17.56 -27.37 7.46
CA LYS A 294 -16.43 -27.95 6.68
C LYS A 294 -16.86 -28.57 5.35
N SER A 295 -18.04 -29.18 5.30
CA SER A 295 -18.56 -29.79 4.05
C SER A 295 -18.83 -28.76 2.94
N THR A 296 -19.15 -27.51 3.31
CA THR A 296 -19.46 -26.44 2.35
C THR A 296 -18.24 -26.06 1.51
N ILE A 297 -17.04 -26.25 2.05
CA ILE A 297 -15.76 -25.97 1.38
C ILE A 297 -15.69 -26.72 0.05
N PHE A 298 -16.03 -28.01 0.03
CA PHE A 298 -15.93 -28.85 -1.17
C PHE A 298 -17.22 -28.88 -1.98
N LYS A 299 -18.39 -28.62 -1.36
CA LYS A 299 -19.69 -28.64 -2.04
C LYS A 299 -20.00 -27.35 -2.81
N ASN A 300 -19.50 -26.21 -2.36
CA ASN A 300 -19.79 -24.91 -2.98
C ASN A 300 -18.57 -24.39 -3.75
N SER A 301 -18.72 -24.25 -5.06
CA SER A 301 -17.64 -23.81 -5.96
C SER A 301 -17.17 -22.39 -5.69
N TRP A 302 -18.06 -21.49 -5.24
CA TRP A 302 -17.72 -20.12 -4.88
C TRP A 302 -16.93 -20.07 -3.56
N VAL A 303 -17.37 -20.83 -2.55
CA VAL A 303 -16.68 -20.89 -1.26
C VAL A 303 -15.28 -21.49 -1.42
N SER A 304 -15.12 -22.59 -2.15
CA SER A 304 -13.79 -23.15 -2.46
C SER A 304 -12.88 -22.14 -3.17
N PHE A 305 -13.41 -21.41 -4.16
CA PHE A 305 -12.66 -20.38 -4.88
C PHE A 305 -12.15 -19.28 -3.94
N LEU A 306 -13.03 -18.76 -3.08
CA LEU A 306 -12.68 -17.73 -2.12
C LEU A 306 -11.69 -18.21 -1.06
N ILE A 307 -11.77 -19.47 -0.62
CA ILE A 307 -10.84 -20.05 0.36
C ILE A 307 -9.44 -20.12 -0.21
N VAL A 308 -9.26 -20.70 -1.41
CA VAL A 308 -7.92 -20.79 -1.99
C VAL A 308 -7.38 -19.40 -2.29
N TRP A 309 -8.20 -18.45 -2.71
CA TRP A 309 -7.79 -17.06 -2.87
C TRP A 309 -7.39 -16.41 -1.53
N ALA A 310 -8.22 -16.50 -0.49
CA ALA A 310 -7.96 -15.87 0.80
C ALA A 310 -6.68 -16.39 1.47
N PHE A 311 -6.47 -17.71 1.44
CA PHE A 311 -5.43 -18.35 2.23
C PHE A 311 -4.16 -18.69 1.45
N TRP A 312 -4.15 -18.57 0.11
CA TRP A 312 -2.92 -18.79 -0.64
C TRP A 312 -1.80 -17.83 -0.24
N THR A 313 -2.09 -16.55 -0.10
CA THR A 313 -1.10 -15.53 0.30
C THR A 313 -0.39 -15.87 1.62
N PRO A 314 -1.08 -16.11 2.75
CA PRO A 314 -0.39 -16.50 3.98
C PRO A 314 0.29 -17.86 3.86
N VAL A 315 -0.24 -18.84 3.11
CA VAL A 315 0.44 -20.12 2.85
C VAL A 315 1.78 -19.89 2.14
N PHE A 316 1.79 -19.11 1.06
CA PHE A 316 2.98 -18.79 0.29
C PHE A 316 4.05 -18.08 1.14
N PHE A 317 3.65 -17.10 1.95
CA PHE A 317 4.58 -16.34 2.80
C PHE A 317 4.93 -17.05 4.12
N THR A 318 4.37 -18.22 4.43
CA THR A 318 4.68 -18.96 5.66
C THR A 318 6.16 -19.32 5.76
N ILE A 319 6.78 -19.64 4.62
CA ILE A 319 8.19 -20.05 4.54
C ILE A 319 9.18 -18.86 4.45
N SER A 320 8.68 -17.65 4.19
CA SER A 320 9.51 -16.46 4.03
C SER A 320 9.76 -15.77 5.37
N SER A 321 11.02 -15.41 5.63
CA SER A 321 11.39 -14.61 6.81
C SER A 321 11.22 -13.10 6.55
N ASN A 322 11.25 -12.65 5.30
CA ASN A 322 11.19 -11.22 4.93
C ASN A 322 9.74 -10.79 4.64
N ILE A 323 8.89 -10.77 5.67
CA ILE A 323 7.45 -10.50 5.54
C ILE A 323 7.03 -9.16 6.14
N LEU A 324 6.06 -8.52 5.49
CA LEU A 324 5.38 -7.31 5.93
C LEU A 324 3.88 -7.59 6.05
N HIS A 325 3.20 -6.89 6.96
CA HIS A 325 1.74 -7.04 7.12
C HIS A 325 0.98 -6.70 5.83
N THR A 326 1.48 -5.74 5.05
CA THR A 326 0.88 -5.29 3.79
C THR A 326 0.75 -6.36 2.73
N TYR A 327 1.52 -7.46 2.85
CA TYR A 327 1.42 -8.58 1.92
C TYR A 327 0.06 -9.30 2.02
N LEU A 328 -0.68 -9.12 3.12
CA LEU A 328 -2.00 -9.70 3.33
C LEU A 328 -3.13 -8.91 2.67
N LEU A 329 -2.88 -7.71 2.19
CA LEU A 329 -3.91 -6.85 1.61
C LEU A 329 -4.73 -7.56 0.51
N PRO A 330 -4.14 -8.35 -0.42
CA PRO A 330 -4.90 -9.13 -1.40
C PRO A 330 -5.89 -10.17 -0.83
N SER A 331 -5.74 -10.56 0.44
CA SER A 331 -6.66 -11.48 1.12
C SER A 331 -7.92 -10.78 1.68
N ALA A 332 -7.95 -9.44 1.76
CA ALA A 332 -9.09 -8.70 2.32
C ALA A 332 -10.38 -8.94 1.52
N MET A 333 -10.29 -8.88 0.19
CA MET A 333 -11.42 -9.08 -0.73
C MET A 333 -12.09 -10.45 -0.63
N PRO A 334 -11.38 -11.59 -0.73
CA PRO A 334 -12.01 -12.89 -0.59
C PRO A 334 -12.51 -13.16 0.84
N ILE A 335 -11.85 -12.65 1.88
CA ILE A 335 -12.36 -12.70 3.26
C ILE A 335 -13.69 -11.95 3.34
N MET A 336 -13.79 -10.75 2.75
CA MET A 336 -15.04 -10.00 2.71
C MET A 336 -16.16 -10.80 2.03
N PHE A 337 -15.90 -11.40 0.86
CA PHE A 337 -16.91 -12.21 0.17
C PHE A 337 -17.34 -13.45 0.98
N LEU A 338 -16.41 -14.09 1.72
CA LEU A 338 -16.75 -15.18 2.64
C LEU A 338 -17.63 -14.70 3.79
N VAL A 339 -17.35 -13.53 4.37
CA VAL A 339 -18.21 -12.93 5.41
C VAL A 339 -19.60 -12.64 4.86
N VAL A 340 -19.70 -12.08 3.64
CA VAL A 340 -21.00 -11.83 2.99
C VAL A 340 -21.75 -13.15 2.78
N TYR A 341 -21.07 -14.21 2.32
CA TYR A 341 -21.67 -15.52 2.12
C TYR A 341 -22.29 -16.08 3.41
N PHE A 342 -21.61 -15.94 4.55
CA PHE A 342 -22.12 -16.39 5.85
C PHE A 342 -23.00 -15.37 6.57
N TRP A 343 -23.32 -14.22 5.94
CA TRP A 343 -23.91 -13.07 6.62
C TRP A 343 -25.26 -13.38 7.28
N GLU A 344 -26.14 -14.11 6.58
CA GLU A 344 -27.47 -14.44 7.11
C GLU A 344 -27.44 -15.45 8.24
N GLU A 345 -26.38 -16.24 8.37
CA GLU A 345 -26.22 -17.21 9.46
C GLU A 345 -25.74 -16.56 10.78
N PHE A 346 -25.50 -15.25 10.80
CA PHE A 346 -25.09 -14.55 12.03
C PHE A 346 -26.31 -14.14 12.86
N THR A 347 -26.40 -14.66 14.08
CA THR A 347 -27.48 -14.35 15.02
C THR A 347 -27.24 -13.02 15.77
N GLN A 348 -25.99 -12.69 16.09
CA GLN A 348 -25.61 -11.49 16.85
C GLN A 348 -24.98 -10.40 15.96
N LYS A 349 -25.61 -10.06 14.82
CA LYS A 349 -25.10 -9.06 13.84
C LYS A 349 -24.73 -7.71 14.49
N LYS A 350 -25.54 -7.21 15.43
CA LYS A 350 -25.30 -5.94 16.14
C LYS A 350 -24.00 -5.95 16.94
N ARG A 351 -23.72 -7.03 17.68
CA ARG A 351 -22.46 -7.18 18.45
C ARG A 351 -21.27 -7.21 17.51
N LEU A 352 -21.37 -7.95 16.40
CA LEU A 352 -20.30 -8.05 15.41
C LEU A 352 -19.99 -6.68 14.76
N ILE A 353 -21.03 -5.92 14.40
CA ILE A 353 -20.90 -4.54 13.88
C ILE A 353 -20.18 -3.65 14.90
N ASN A 354 -20.56 -3.70 16.18
CA ASN A 354 -19.91 -2.90 17.22
C ASN A 354 -18.43 -3.27 17.42
N VAL A 355 -18.09 -4.57 17.39
CA VAL A 355 -16.69 -5.03 17.48
C VAL A 355 -15.89 -4.59 16.25
N ALA A 356 -16.47 -4.67 15.06
CA ALA A 356 -15.82 -4.24 13.82
C ALA A 356 -15.53 -2.72 13.81
N LEU A 357 -16.43 -1.92 14.38
CA LEU A 357 -16.24 -0.46 14.50
C LEU A 357 -15.18 -0.05 15.52
N PHE A 358 -14.69 -0.97 16.37
CA PHE A 358 -13.70 -0.67 17.40
C PHE A 358 -12.43 -0.04 16.82
N PHE A 359 -11.83 -0.68 15.80
CA PHE A 359 -10.56 -0.18 15.24
C PHE A 359 -10.70 1.21 14.60
N PRO A 360 -11.65 1.46 13.67
CA PRO A 360 -11.87 2.80 13.13
C PRO A 360 -12.15 3.84 14.22
N ALA A 361 -12.92 3.49 15.26
CA ALA A 361 -13.21 4.40 16.37
C ALA A 361 -11.97 4.73 17.21
N VAL A 362 -11.11 3.75 17.48
CA VAL A 362 -9.83 3.97 18.17
C VAL A 362 -8.92 4.88 17.36
N VAL A 363 -8.82 4.66 16.04
CA VAL A 363 -8.01 5.54 15.16
C VAL A 363 -8.58 6.96 15.14
N PHE A 364 -9.90 7.11 15.08
CA PHE A 364 -10.58 8.41 15.17
C PHE A 364 -10.25 9.13 16.48
N ILE A 365 -10.45 8.46 17.62
CA ILE A 365 -10.18 9.03 18.95
C ILE A 365 -8.69 9.36 19.11
N ALA A 366 -7.80 8.48 18.67
CA ALA A 366 -6.36 8.71 18.75
C ALA A 366 -5.91 9.91 17.92
N TYR A 367 -6.44 10.06 16.70
CA TYR A 367 -6.14 11.21 15.84
C TYR A 367 -6.62 12.52 16.48
N PHE A 368 -7.91 12.62 16.83
CA PHE A 368 -8.45 13.86 17.41
C PHE A 368 -7.89 14.14 18.80
N GLY A 369 -7.61 13.11 19.60
CA GLY A 369 -6.95 13.26 20.90
C GLY A 369 -5.55 13.83 20.76
N LEU A 370 -4.74 13.33 19.82
CA LEU A 370 -3.41 13.90 19.54
C LEU A 370 -3.50 15.32 18.95
N PHE A 371 -4.47 15.56 18.06
CA PHE A 371 -4.72 16.86 17.47
C PHE A 371 -5.02 17.93 18.53
N VAL A 372 -5.94 17.65 19.47
CA VAL A 372 -6.31 18.59 20.56
C VAL A 372 -5.12 18.91 21.48
N THR A 373 -4.16 17.99 21.66
CA THR A 373 -2.97 18.27 22.48
C THR A 373 -1.96 19.21 21.83
N GLY A 374 -2.09 19.52 20.53
CA GLY A 374 -1.08 20.25 19.77
C GLY A 374 0.25 19.50 19.58
N LYS A 375 0.32 18.22 19.99
CA LYS A 375 1.53 17.38 19.92
C LYS A 375 1.56 16.46 18.70
N LEU A 376 0.59 16.57 17.80
CA LEU A 376 0.51 15.74 16.60
C LEU A 376 1.79 15.90 15.77
N ASP A 377 2.16 17.13 15.46
CA ASP A 377 3.32 17.49 14.63
C ASP A 377 4.64 17.00 15.22
N TYR A 378 4.79 17.08 16.54
CA TYR A 378 5.98 16.63 17.25
C TYR A 378 6.15 15.10 17.21
N LYS A 379 5.04 14.35 17.25
CA LYS A 379 5.04 12.88 17.34
C LYS A 379 5.11 12.18 15.98
N LEU A 380 4.70 12.85 14.91
CA LEU A 380 4.70 12.25 13.58
C LEU A 380 6.12 12.17 13.02
N ASN A 381 6.44 11.03 12.41
CA ASN A 381 7.74 10.76 11.81
C ASN A 381 7.83 11.41 10.41
N SER A 382 7.90 12.74 10.39
CA SER A 382 7.99 13.55 9.17
C SER A 382 8.73 14.87 9.43
N ASP A 383 9.47 15.35 8.43
CA ASP A 383 10.18 16.64 8.50
C ASP A 383 9.30 17.82 8.03
N LYS A 384 8.02 17.59 7.67
CA LYS A 384 7.10 18.63 7.15
C LYS A 384 7.11 19.92 7.97
N TYR A 385 6.68 19.83 9.23
CA TYR A 385 6.43 21.00 10.08
C TYR A 385 7.73 21.71 10.46
N LEU A 386 8.82 20.94 10.61
CA LEU A 386 10.16 21.48 10.78
C LEU A 386 10.54 22.37 9.59
N LEU A 387 10.34 21.89 8.36
CA LEU A 387 10.66 22.63 7.14
C LEU A 387 9.70 23.80 6.87
N GLU A 388 8.42 23.68 7.20
CA GLU A 388 7.44 24.77 7.10
C GLU A 388 7.79 25.91 8.05
N ASN A 389 8.07 25.60 9.32
CA ASN A 389 8.47 26.61 10.29
C ASN A 389 9.78 27.29 9.88
N LEU A 390 10.71 26.55 9.28
CA LEU A 390 11.92 27.15 8.72
C LEU A 390 11.59 28.20 7.65
N LYS A 391 10.76 27.87 6.65
CA LYS A 391 10.35 28.82 5.60
C LYS A 391 9.73 30.08 6.19
N VAL A 392 8.91 29.95 7.23
CA VAL A 392 8.33 31.10 7.95
C VAL A 392 9.42 31.93 8.63
N THR A 393 10.31 31.30 9.40
CA THR A 393 11.39 32.02 10.11
C THR A 393 12.43 32.65 9.19
N THR A 394 12.56 32.18 7.95
CA THR A 394 13.48 32.74 6.96
C THR A 394 12.81 33.74 6.01
N GLU A 395 11.56 34.15 6.27
CA GLU A 395 10.78 35.04 5.40
C GLU A 395 10.71 34.51 3.95
N ASN A 396 10.58 33.19 3.78
CA ASN A 396 10.61 32.49 2.50
C ASN A 396 11.91 32.68 1.68
N LYS A 397 12.99 33.20 2.28
CA LYS A 397 14.31 33.22 1.63
C LYS A 397 14.80 31.80 1.46
N GLU A 398 15.34 31.50 0.27
CA GLU A 398 15.98 30.22 -0.01
C GLU A 398 17.29 30.11 0.75
N ILE A 399 17.23 29.48 1.93
CA ILE A 399 18.42 29.17 2.72
C ILE A 399 18.75 27.69 2.51
N PRO A 400 20.00 27.36 2.12
CA PRO A 400 20.42 25.97 1.94
C PRO A 400 20.20 25.12 3.20
N ILE A 401 19.62 23.93 3.00
CA ILE A 401 19.32 22.96 4.05
C ILE A 401 20.24 21.75 3.90
N TYR A 402 20.96 21.43 4.96
CA TYR A 402 21.94 20.35 4.98
C TYR A 402 21.55 19.25 5.96
N TYR A 403 21.44 18.01 5.47
CA TYR A 403 21.27 16.82 6.29
C TYR A 403 22.62 16.22 6.66
N TRP A 404 22.75 15.76 7.90
CA TRP A 404 23.89 14.96 8.34
C TRP A 404 23.77 13.51 7.85
N LYS A 405 24.78 13.02 7.13
CA LYS A 405 24.95 11.67 6.56
C LYS A 405 23.88 11.18 5.57
N SER A 406 22.60 11.36 5.87
CA SER A 406 21.48 10.84 5.06
C SER A 406 20.27 11.78 5.12
N LYS A 407 19.61 11.96 3.97
CA LYS A 407 18.34 12.69 3.89
C LYS A 407 17.19 11.77 4.32
N ASN A 408 16.24 12.33 5.05
CA ASN A 408 14.92 11.71 5.17
C ASN A 408 14.16 11.89 3.85
N TYR A 409 13.23 10.98 3.52
CA TYR A 409 12.45 11.13 2.29
C TYR A 409 11.39 12.23 2.44
N SER A 410 10.80 12.39 3.63
CA SER A 410 9.91 13.55 3.88
C SER A 410 10.67 14.86 3.70
N GLY A 411 11.90 14.94 4.19
CA GLY A 411 12.78 16.09 3.99
C GLY A 411 12.99 16.45 2.52
N GLN A 412 13.26 15.46 1.68
CA GLN A 412 13.41 15.64 0.24
C GLN A 412 12.11 16.15 -0.41
N PHE A 413 10.98 15.52 -0.08
CA PHE A 413 9.67 15.91 -0.59
C PHE A 413 9.30 17.35 -0.23
N TYR A 414 9.35 17.71 1.06
CA TYR A 414 8.93 19.04 1.53
C TYR A 414 9.94 20.16 1.23
N SER A 415 11.19 19.80 0.90
CA SER A 415 12.19 20.73 0.38
C SER A 415 12.15 20.90 -1.15
N ASN A 416 11.24 20.20 -1.85
CA ASN A 416 11.23 20.12 -3.32
C ASN A 416 12.59 19.73 -3.89
N GLY A 417 13.22 18.70 -3.30
CA GLY A 417 14.52 18.19 -3.76
C GLY A 417 15.74 19.04 -3.36
N LYS A 418 15.56 20.19 -2.71
CA LYS A 418 16.65 21.12 -2.38
C LYS A 418 17.49 20.71 -1.17
N ALA A 419 17.05 19.71 -0.41
CA ALA A 419 17.82 19.16 0.71
C ALA A 419 19.16 18.57 0.24
N GLN A 420 20.27 19.05 0.81
CA GLN A 420 21.64 18.60 0.52
C GLN A 420 22.17 17.70 1.63
N VAL A 421 23.24 16.94 1.37
CA VAL A 421 23.85 16.02 2.35
C VAL A 421 25.29 16.41 2.65
N VAL A 422 25.64 16.40 3.93
CA VAL A 422 27.01 16.48 4.44
C VAL A 422 27.38 15.13 5.03
N LYS A 423 28.39 14.46 4.45
CA LYS A 423 28.76 13.08 4.82
C LYS A 423 29.86 13.01 5.89
N THR A 424 30.66 14.07 6.04
CA THR A 424 31.85 14.07 6.91
C THR A 424 31.93 15.31 7.77
N GLY A 425 32.61 15.20 8.92
CA GLY A 425 32.88 16.36 9.79
C GLY A 425 33.70 17.46 9.11
N LYS A 426 34.59 17.09 8.17
CA LYS A 426 35.35 18.06 7.37
C LYS A 426 34.43 18.88 6.45
N GLN A 427 33.52 18.21 5.73
CA GLN A 427 32.52 18.91 4.91
C GLN A 427 31.62 19.80 5.77
N LEU A 428 31.24 19.31 6.97
CA LEU A 428 30.44 20.10 7.91
C LEU A 428 31.16 21.38 8.33
N ASP A 429 32.44 21.28 8.70
CA ASP A 429 33.26 22.43 9.08
C ASP A 429 33.44 23.41 7.90
N SER A 430 33.70 22.91 6.68
CA SER A 430 33.79 23.76 5.49
C SER A 430 32.50 24.52 5.19
N VAL A 431 31.34 23.86 5.32
CA VAL A 431 30.04 24.52 5.13
C VAL A 431 29.79 25.55 6.22
N GLN A 432 30.15 25.27 7.48
CA GLN A 432 30.03 26.22 8.59
C GLN A 432 30.91 27.47 8.41
N THR A 433 32.05 27.38 7.71
CA THR A 433 32.91 28.55 7.45
C THR A 433 32.37 29.54 6.42
N LEU A 434 31.25 29.25 5.75
CA LEU A 434 30.70 30.09 4.68
C LEU A 434 30.10 31.43 5.17
N ASN A 435 30.20 31.79 6.46
CA ASN A 435 29.70 33.04 7.06
C ASN A 435 28.25 33.40 6.65
N LYS A 436 27.42 32.38 6.46
CA LYS A 436 26.01 32.48 6.14
C LYS A 436 25.20 31.74 7.20
N LYS A 437 23.96 32.19 7.44
CA LYS A 437 22.98 31.42 8.22
C LYS A 437 22.64 30.15 7.43
N LEU A 438 22.95 28.99 8.00
CA LEU A 438 22.72 27.68 7.39
C LEU A 438 21.96 26.79 8.37
N TYR A 439 21.03 25.99 7.84
CA TYR A 439 20.23 25.06 8.63
C TYR A 439 20.73 23.63 8.46
N PHE A 440 21.01 22.99 9.58
CA PHE A 440 21.47 21.61 9.67
C PHE A 440 20.40 20.73 10.28
N ILE A 441 19.96 19.73 9.53
CA ILE A 441 18.97 18.76 9.95
C ILE A 441 19.70 17.47 10.36
N ILE A 442 19.56 17.11 11.62
CA ILE A 442 20.28 15.98 12.23
C ILE A 442 19.28 15.05 12.91
N GLN A 443 19.34 13.76 12.60
CA GLN A 443 18.53 12.77 13.31
C GLN A 443 18.98 12.69 14.78
N THR A 444 18.03 12.68 15.72
CA THR A 444 18.29 12.73 17.17
C THR A 444 19.26 11.64 17.63
N LYS A 445 19.15 10.43 17.04
CA LYS A 445 20.04 9.31 17.34
C LYS A 445 21.49 9.53 16.85
N GLU A 446 21.68 10.33 15.80
CA GLU A 446 22.97 10.59 15.13
C GLU A 446 23.69 11.81 15.72
N GLN A 447 23.01 12.62 16.55
CA GLN A 447 23.63 13.78 17.21
C GLN A 447 24.86 13.41 18.04
N LYS A 448 24.84 12.22 18.66
CA LYS A 448 25.97 11.69 19.45
C LYS A 448 27.24 11.45 18.62
N GLU A 449 27.11 11.35 17.30
CA GLU A 449 28.23 11.11 16.38
C GLU A 449 28.92 12.41 15.96
N ILE A 450 28.32 13.57 16.21
CA ILE A 450 28.88 14.87 15.88
C ILE A 450 29.74 15.34 17.05
N SER A 451 30.95 15.81 16.75
CA SER A 451 31.85 16.31 17.79
C SER A 451 31.25 17.52 18.51
N LYS A 452 31.46 17.60 19.83
CA LYS A 452 30.97 18.71 20.65
C LYS A 452 31.41 20.07 20.10
N LYS A 453 32.67 20.16 19.62
CA LYS A 453 33.22 21.35 18.96
C LYS A 453 32.40 21.84 17.75
N LEU A 454 31.87 20.93 16.95
CA LEU A 454 31.05 21.28 15.78
C LEU A 454 29.61 21.66 16.17
N LEU A 455 29.06 21.00 17.19
CA LEU A 455 27.74 21.33 17.75
C LEU A 455 27.75 22.69 18.46
N ASP A 456 28.82 23.03 19.18
CA ASP A 456 28.95 24.30 19.91
C ASP A 456 29.00 25.53 18.97
N LYS A 457 29.33 25.33 17.69
CA LYS A 457 29.24 26.36 16.62
C LYS A 457 27.82 26.57 16.09
N MET A 458 26.83 25.84 16.62
CA MET A 458 25.44 25.92 16.19
C MET A 458 24.51 26.15 17.37
N THR A 459 23.29 26.59 17.07
CA THR A 459 22.19 26.73 18.03
C THR A 459 21.05 25.82 17.62
N LEU A 460 20.53 25.04 18.57
CA LEU A 460 19.32 24.25 18.35
C LEU A 460 18.14 25.23 18.22
N THR A 461 17.41 25.15 17.11
CA THR A 461 16.25 26.02 16.86
C THR A 461 14.93 25.28 17.07
N GLN A 462 14.82 24.08 16.51
CA GLN A 462 13.59 23.28 16.54
C GLN A 462 13.92 21.79 16.60
N SER A 463 13.00 21.00 17.14
CA SER A 463 13.08 19.55 17.11
C SER A 463 11.71 18.90 17.11
N ASN A 464 11.63 17.71 16.52
CA ASN A 464 10.54 16.77 16.71
C ASN A 464 11.08 15.51 17.40
N PHE A 465 10.25 14.47 17.54
CA PHE A 465 10.65 13.21 18.18
C PHE A 465 11.93 12.57 17.60
N LYS A 466 12.28 12.84 16.33
CA LYS A 466 13.31 12.09 15.60
C LYS A 466 14.40 12.95 14.96
N THR A 467 14.14 14.23 14.76
CA THR A 467 14.96 15.16 13.99
C THR A 467 15.11 16.46 14.76
N SER A 468 16.29 17.07 14.68
CA SER A 468 16.56 18.40 15.24
C SER A 468 17.19 19.29 14.18
N ILE A 469 16.84 20.57 14.22
CA ILE A 469 17.37 21.61 13.35
C ILE A 469 18.32 22.50 14.13
N PHE A 470 19.54 22.61 13.63
CA PHE A 470 20.58 23.48 14.14
C PHE A 470 20.87 24.61 13.17
N VAL A 471 21.19 25.80 13.68
CA VAL A 471 21.58 26.98 12.89
C VAL A 471 23.00 27.39 13.23
N THR A 472 23.79 27.71 12.22
CA THR A 472 25.14 28.28 12.41
C THR A 472 25.08 29.58 13.21
N LYS A 473 25.96 29.68 14.22
CA LYS A 473 26.11 30.90 15.02
C LYS A 473 26.69 32.06 14.23
#